data_AF-A0A959X900-F1
#
_entry.id   AF-A0A959X900-F1
#
_cell.length_a   1.000
_cell.length_b   1.000
_cell.length_c   1.000
_cell.angle_alpha   90.00
_cell.angle_beta   90.00
_cell.angle_gamma   90.00
#
_symmetry.space_group_name_H-M   'P 1'
#
loop_
_entity.id
_entity.type
_entity.pdbx_description
1 polymer ?
#
loop_
_entity_poly.entity_id
_entity_poly.type
_entity_poly.pdbx_seq_one_letter_code
_entity_poly.pdbx_strand_id
1 'polypeptide(L)'
;MRTNDRGRPGPERPQSVTVGDTSRVQEPTDYLDHFARRVLLDAINEATADYWRRRAKALRAARHRPGDYLPDGQLQAARAKWRQLTEAAAACEAKAAFIERYGAELFAHDVASVLGEEANAA
;
A
#
# COMPACT_ATOMS: atom_id res chain seq x y z
N MET A 1 38.00 29.25 51.61
CA MET A 1 36.63 28.69 51.61
C MET A 1 36.01 29.03 50.26
N ARG A 2 36.12 28.12 49.28
CA ARG A 2 35.76 28.37 47.87
C ARG A 2 34.29 28.03 47.64
N THR A 3 33.55 28.97 47.05
CA THR A 3 32.15 28.89 46.64
C THR A 3 32.03 28.06 45.37
N ASN A 4 31.37 26.90 45.43
CA ASN A 4 31.01 26.13 44.24
C ASN A 4 29.63 26.55 43.74
N ASP A 5 29.61 27.61 42.94
CA ASP A 5 28.47 28.00 42.10
C ASP A 5 28.49 27.11 40.84
N ARG A 6 27.72 26.01 40.86
CA ARG A 6 27.57 25.13 39.70
C ARG A 6 26.50 25.72 38.79
N GLY A 7 26.94 26.53 37.84
CA GLY A 7 26.11 27.13 36.80
C GLY A 7 25.20 26.11 36.12
N ARG A 8 23.90 26.34 36.23
CA ARG A 8 22.85 25.63 35.50
C ARG A 8 23.01 25.95 34.00
N PRO A 9 23.19 24.96 33.10
CA PRO A 9 23.15 25.23 31.68
C PRO A 9 21.74 25.71 31.31
N GLY A 10 21.65 26.87 30.65
CA GLY A 10 20.39 27.43 30.17
C GLY A 10 19.74 26.53 29.11
N PRO A 11 18.44 26.72 28.80
CA PRO A 11 17.77 25.91 27.79
C PRO A 11 18.44 26.13 26.44
N GLU A 12 18.99 25.06 25.87
CA GLU A 12 19.48 25.04 24.50
C GLU A 12 18.37 25.51 23.56
N ARG A 13 18.65 26.56 22.79
CA ARG A 13 17.75 26.98 21.70
C ARG A 13 17.63 25.81 20.72
N PRO A 14 16.42 25.43 20.27
CA PRO A 14 16.31 24.47 19.18
C PRO A 14 17.05 25.02 17.96
N GLN A 15 17.97 24.21 17.44
CA GLN A 15 18.72 24.52 16.23
C GLN A 15 17.70 24.78 15.12
N SER A 16 17.80 25.95 14.49
CA SER A 16 16.96 26.31 13.34
C SER A 16 17.19 25.28 12.26
N VAL A 17 16.15 24.52 11.91
CA VAL A 17 16.16 23.65 10.73
C VAL A 17 16.25 24.57 9.53
N THR A 18 17.47 24.77 9.03
CA THR A 18 17.71 25.49 7.80
C THR A 18 17.05 24.71 6.67
N VAL A 19 16.05 25.32 6.07
CA VAL A 19 15.46 24.92 4.80
C VAL A 19 16.58 24.72 3.78
N GLY A 20 16.69 23.51 3.24
CA GLY A 20 17.48 23.24 2.04
C GLY A 20 18.75 22.41 2.24
N ASP A 21 18.65 21.24 2.88
CA ASP A 21 19.58 20.16 2.55
C ASP A 21 18.99 19.33 1.40
N THR A 22 19.37 19.65 0.17
CA THR A 22 19.00 18.91 -1.04
C THR A 22 19.96 17.75 -1.33
N SER A 23 20.83 17.34 -0.39
CA SER A 23 21.77 16.23 -0.59
C SER A 23 21.11 14.85 -0.74
N ARG A 24 19.77 14.77 -0.60
CA ARG A 24 18.94 13.61 -0.96
C ARG A 24 17.99 13.88 -2.12
N VAL A 25 18.38 14.68 -3.10
CA VAL A 25 17.75 14.57 -4.42
C VAL A 25 18.23 13.23 -4.98
N GLN A 26 17.44 12.18 -4.73
CA GLN A 26 17.53 10.92 -5.48
C GLN A 26 17.62 11.31 -6.96
N GLU A 27 18.65 10.84 -7.66
CA GLU A 27 18.79 11.11 -9.10
C GLU A 27 17.43 10.80 -9.77
N PRO A 28 16.90 11.68 -10.64
CA PRO A 28 15.58 11.50 -11.24
C PRO A 28 15.38 10.09 -11.83
N THR A 29 16.46 9.48 -12.29
CA THR A 29 16.55 8.10 -12.79
C THR A 29 16.22 7.04 -11.72
N ASP A 30 16.75 7.17 -10.49
CA ASP A 30 16.49 6.22 -9.40
C ASP A 30 15.02 6.23 -8.97
N TYR A 31 14.42 7.43 -8.96
CA TYR A 31 13.00 7.58 -8.67
C TYR A 31 12.13 6.92 -9.76
N LEU A 32 12.45 7.16 -11.04
CA LEU A 32 11.71 6.57 -12.16
C LEU A 32 11.84 5.05 -12.18
N ASP A 33 13.01 4.50 -11.89
CA ASP A 33 13.23 3.06 -11.80
C ASP A 33 12.42 2.43 -10.66
N HIS A 34 12.41 3.06 -9.48
CA HIS A 34 11.60 2.59 -8.36
C HIS A 34 10.10 2.67 -8.67
N PHE A 35 9.65 3.75 -9.30
CA PHE A 35 8.27 3.93 -9.72
C PHE A 35 7.86 2.87 -10.75
N ALA A 36 8.66 2.65 -11.79
CA ALA A 36 8.38 1.65 -12.82
C ALA A 36 8.26 0.25 -12.23
N ARG A 37 9.18 -0.14 -11.33
CA ARG A 37 9.12 -1.42 -10.61
C ARG A 37 7.84 -1.55 -9.79
N ARG A 38 7.41 -0.49 -9.11
CA ARG A 38 6.16 -0.48 -8.35
C ARG A 38 4.94 -0.63 -9.23
N VAL A 39 4.89 0.09 -10.35
CA VAL A 39 3.79 -0.01 -11.32
C VAL A 39 3.69 -1.43 -11.89
N LEU A 40 4.82 -2.01 -12.32
CA LEU A 40 4.85 -3.38 -12.83
C LEU A 40 4.40 -4.39 -11.78
N LEU A 41 4.88 -4.25 -10.55
CA LEU A 41 4.49 -5.12 -9.44
C LEU A 41 3.00 -5.00 -9.12
N ASP A 42 2.46 -3.78 -9.12
CA ASP A 42 1.05 -3.54 -8.86
C ASP A 42 0.18 -4.11 -9.99
N ALA A 43 0.59 -3.94 -11.26
CA ALA A 43 -0.09 -4.52 -12.42
C ALA A 43 -0.10 -6.06 -12.38
N ILE A 44 1.04 -6.70 -12.11
CA ILE A 44 1.13 -8.16 -11.99
C ILE A 44 0.26 -8.66 -10.83
N ASN A 45 0.31 -7.98 -9.69
CA ASN A 45 -0.53 -8.36 -8.55
C ASN A 45 -2.02 -8.26 -8.90
N GLU A 46 -2.46 -7.14 -9.48
CA GLU A 46 -3.86 -6.94 -9.87
C GLU A 46 -4.34 -7.88 -10.99
N ALA A 47 -3.43 -8.42 -11.79
CA ALA A 47 -3.75 -9.43 -12.81
C ALA A 47 -4.08 -10.81 -12.21
N THR A 48 -3.78 -11.06 -10.92
CA THR A 48 -3.95 -12.38 -10.30
C THR A 48 -5.18 -12.47 -9.40
N ALA A 49 -5.96 -13.55 -9.54
CA ALA A 49 -7.12 -13.79 -8.68
C ALA A 49 -6.76 -13.92 -7.19
N ASP A 50 -5.59 -14.50 -6.89
CA ASP A 50 -5.12 -14.73 -5.53
C ASP A 50 -4.84 -13.42 -4.78
N TYR A 51 -4.32 -12.40 -5.46
CA TYR A 51 -4.21 -11.05 -4.89
C TYR A 51 -5.57 -10.51 -4.43
N TRP A 52 -6.59 -10.58 -5.28
CA TRP A 52 -7.93 -10.08 -4.96
C TRP A 52 -8.57 -10.85 -3.80
N ARG A 53 -8.34 -12.17 -3.70
CA ARG A 53 -8.78 -12.98 -2.56
C ARG A 53 -8.12 -12.56 -1.25
N ARG A 54 -6.79 -12.37 -1.25
CA ARG A 54 -6.07 -11.86 -0.07
C ARG A 54 -6.57 -10.48 0.34
N ARG A 55 -6.82 -9.59 -0.63
CA ARG A 55 -7.36 -8.26 -0.38
C ARG A 55 -8.76 -8.31 0.24
N ALA A 56 -9.65 -9.16 -0.28
CA ALA A 56 -10.98 -9.37 0.30
C ALA A 56 -10.90 -9.86 1.76
N LYS A 57 -9.97 -10.79 2.05
CA LYS A 57 -9.70 -11.28 3.41
C LYS A 57 -9.23 -10.16 4.34
N ALA A 58 -8.30 -9.30 3.88
CA ALA A 58 -7.83 -8.17 4.66
C ALA A 58 -8.95 -7.16 4.97
N LEU A 59 -9.80 -6.84 3.98
CA LEU A 59 -10.94 -5.94 4.15
C LEU A 59 -11.96 -6.49 5.16
N ARG A 60 -12.21 -7.80 5.16
CA ARG A 60 -13.02 -8.48 6.19
C ARG A 60 -12.39 -8.39 7.56
N ALA A 61 -11.09 -8.65 7.64
CA ALA A 61 -10.36 -8.64 8.90
C ALA A 61 -10.34 -7.26 9.56
N ALA A 62 -10.37 -6.18 8.75
CA ALA A 62 -10.40 -4.79 9.20
C ALA A 62 -11.78 -4.30 9.68
N ARG A 63 -12.83 -5.11 9.56
CA ARG A 63 -14.15 -4.75 10.10
C ARG A 63 -14.12 -4.80 11.62
N HIS A 64 -14.86 -3.88 12.24
CA HIS A 64 -15.15 -3.93 13.67
C HIS A 64 -15.85 -5.26 14.02
N ARG A 65 -15.39 -5.92 15.09
CA ARG A 65 -15.86 -7.22 15.54
C ARG A 65 -16.59 -7.12 16.88
N PRO A 66 -17.48 -8.08 17.19
CA PRO A 66 -18.03 -8.21 18.54
C PRO A 66 -16.89 -8.37 19.55
N GLY A 67 -16.81 -7.47 20.52
CA GLY A 67 -15.76 -7.46 21.55
C GLY A 67 -14.66 -6.42 21.33
N ASP A 68 -14.56 -5.81 20.15
CA ASP A 68 -13.70 -4.65 19.96
C ASP A 68 -14.29 -3.45 20.73
N TYR A 69 -13.43 -2.65 21.38
CA TYR A 69 -13.86 -1.42 22.01
C TYR A 69 -14.40 -0.43 20.96
N LEU A 70 -15.55 0.18 21.25
CA LEU A 70 -16.13 1.23 20.43
C LEU A 70 -16.47 2.43 21.32
N PRO A 71 -15.93 3.63 21.04
CA PRO A 71 -16.29 4.84 21.77
C PRO A 71 -17.78 5.17 21.67
N ASP A 72 -18.30 5.86 22.67
CA ASP A 72 -19.70 6.31 22.68
C ASP A 72 -20.01 7.18 21.45
N GLY A 73 -21.23 7.01 20.91
CA GLY A 73 -21.69 7.72 19.72
C GLY A 73 -21.12 7.21 18.38
N GLN A 74 -20.15 6.30 18.36
CA GLN A 74 -19.52 5.83 17.11
C GLN A 74 -20.21 4.61 16.46
N LEU A 75 -21.28 4.09 17.06
CA LEU A 75 -21.96 2.88 16.57
C LEU A 75 -22.41 2.99 15.11
N GLN A 76 -22.98 4.14 14.72
CA GLN A 76 -23.46 4.31 13.35
C GLN A 76 -22.29 4.44 12.35
N ALA A 77 -21.20 5.11 12.74
CA ALA A 77 -19.99 5.20 11.93
C ALA A 77 -19.35 3.82 11.74
N ALA A 78 -19.27 3.00 12.80
CA ALA A 78 -18.78 1.64 12.73
C ALA A 78 -19.64 0.76 11.80
N ARG A 79 -20.97 0.87 11.87
CA ARG A 79 -21.90 0.17 10.97
C ARG A 79 -21.72 0.61 9.51
N ALA A 80 -21.58 1.91 9.26
CA ALA A 80 -21.32 2.43 7.92
C ALA A 80 -20.00 1.89 7.36
N LYS A 81 -18.93 1.93 8.15
CA LYS A 81 -17.63 1.39 7.76
C LYS A 81 -17.67 -0.11 7.51
N TRP A 82 -18.40 -0.85 8.34
CA TRP A 82 -18.61 -2.28 8.15
C TRP A 82 -19.27 -2.58 6.81
N ARG A 83 -20.31 -1.83 6.42
CA ARG A 83 -20.98 -1.98 5.12
C ARG A 83 -20.02 -1.69 3.95
N GLN A 84 -19.30 -0.57 4.01
CA GLN A 84 -18.30 -0.21 2.99
C GLN A 84 -17.24 -1.29 2.81
N LEU A 85 -16.65 -1.78 3.90
CA LEU A 85 -15.67 -2.86 3.87
C LEU A 85 -16.27 -4.19 3.39
N THR A 86 -17.58 -4.37 3.56
CA THR A 86 -18.30 -5.55 3.06
C THR A 86 -18.48 -5.51 1.56
N GLU A 87 -18.97 -4.40 1.06
CA GLU A 87 -19.12 -4.16 -0.36
C GLU A 87 -17.78 -4.22 -1.10
N ALA A 88 -16.74 -3.57 -0.56
CA ALA A 88 -15.40 -3.61 -1.15
C ALA A 88 -14.82 -5.03 -1.19
N ALA A 89 -15.04 -5.84 -0.14
CA ALA A 89 -14.59 -7.23 -0.13
C ALA A 89 -15.34 -8.07 -1.17
N ALA A 90 -16.65 -7.86 -1.33
CA ALA A 90 -17.45 -8.55 -2.35
C ALA A 90 -17.01 -8.18 -3.78
N ALA A 91 -16.70 -6.91 -4.03
CA ALA A 91 -16.14 -6.47 -5.31
C ALA A 91 -14.80 -7.15 -5.63
N CYS A 92 -13.93 -7.30 -4.61
CA CYS A 92 -12.67 -8.02 -4.78
C CYS A 92 -12.91 -9.51 -5.14
N GLU A 93 -13.88 -10.16 -4.50
CA GLU A 93 -14.22 -11.55 -4.84
C GLU A 93 -14.80 -11.70 -6.24
N ALA A 94 -15.66 -10.78 -6.66
CA ALA A 94 -16.18 -10.75 -8.02
C ALA A 94 -15.04 -10.60 -9.05
N LYS A 95 -14.06 -9.74 -8.76
CA LYS A 95 -12.87 -9.58 -9.62
C LYS A 95 -12.00 -10.84 -9.65
N ALA A 96 -11.79 -11.50 -8.51
CA ALA A 96 -11.07 -12.77 -8.46
C ALA A 96 -11.77 -13.83 -9.32
N ALA A 97 -13.09 -13.99 -9.15
CA ALA A 97 -13.89 -14.94 -9.92
C ALA A 97 -13.87 -14.62 -11.42
N PHE A 98 -13.89 -13.33 -11.79
CA PHE A 98 -13.76 -12.91 -13.18
C PHE A 98 -12.41 -13.32 -13.78
N ILE A 99 -11.30 -13.07 -13.07
CA ILE A 99 -9.96 -13.43 -13.54
C ILE A 99 -9.82 -14.96 -13.68
N GLU A 100 -10.35 -15.74 -12.73
CA GLU A 100 -10.28 -17.21 -12.83
C GLU A 100 -11.09 -17.76 -14.00
N ARG A 101 -12.23 -17.13 -14.30
CA ARG A 101 -13.12 -17.58 -15.36
C ARG A 101 -12.66 -17.14 -16.75
N TYR A 102 -12.13 -15.92 -16.88
CA TYR A 102 -11.88 -15.30 -18.18
C TYR A 102 -10.44 -14.84 -18.39
N GLY A 103 -9.59 -14.85 -17.35
CA GLY A 103 -8.23 -14.30 -17.43
C GLY A 103 -7.36 -15.00 -18.46
N ALA A 104 -7.45 -16.32 -18.55
CA ALA A 104 -6.69 -17.08 -19.55
C ALA A 104 -7.07 -16.70 -20.99
N GLU A 105 -8.36 -16.49 -21.27
CA GLU A 105 -8.86 -16.12 -22.61
C GLU A 105 -8.52 -14.67 -22.95
N LEU A 106 -8.64 -13.76 -21.99
CA LEU A 106 -8.37 -12.33 -22.18
C LEU A 106 -6.89 -12.04 -22.42
N PHE A 107 -6.00 -12.77 -21.76
CA PHE A 107 -4.55 -12.59 -21.90
C PHE A 107 -3.90 -13.58 -22.86
N ALA A 108 -4.66 -14.50 -23.46
CA ALA A 108 -4.12 -15.54 -24.34
C ALA A 108 -3.31 -14.96 -25.51
N HIS A 109 -3.81 -13.90 -26.15
CA HIS A 109 -3.13 -13.27 -27.27
C HIS A 109 -1.83 -12.59 -26.86
N ASP A 110 -1.86 -11.82 -25.77
CA ASP A 110 -0.70 -11.09 -25.27
C ASP A 110 0.40 -12.04 -24.78
N VAL A 111 0.00 -13.11 -24.05
CA VAL A 111 0.94 -14.15 -23.59
C VAL A 111 1.54 -14.89 -24.78
N ALA A 112 0.74 -15.24 -25.80
CA ALA A 112 1.25 -15.89 -27.00
C ALA A 112 2.22 -14.98 -27.79
N SER A 113 1.96 -13.67 -27.85
CA SER A 113 2.84 -12.70 -28.51
C SER A 113 4.21 -12.64 -27.82
N VAL A 114 4.23 -12.55 -26.48
CA VAL A 114 5.48 -12.50 -25.70
C VAL A 114 6.28 -13.79 -25.85
N LEU A 115 5.63 -14.96 -25.74
CA LEU A 115 6.32 -16.25 -25.90
C LEU A 115 6.80 -16.49 -27.34
N GLY A 116 6.09 -15.95 -28.34
CA GLY A 116 6.49 -16.03 -29.74
C GLY A 116 7.68 -15.12 -30.09
N GLU A 117 7.83 -13.99 -29.41
CA GLU A 117 9.02 -13.12 -29.53
C GLU A 117 10.27 -13.79 -28.96
N GLU A 118 10.19 -14.47 -27.81
CA GLU A 118 11.35 -15.19 -27.24
C GLU A 118 11.80 -16.38 -28.11
N ALA A 119 10.86 -17.08 -28.77
CA ALA A 119 11.20 -18.19 -29.67
C ALA A 119 11.90 -17.74 -30.97
N ASN A 120 11.71 -16.48 -31.39
CA ASN A 120 12.37 -15.89 -32.57
C ASN A 120 13.64 -15.12 -32.21
N ALA A 121 13.93 -14.92 -30.91
CA ALA A 121 15.12 -14.25 -30.41
C ALA A 121 16.24 -15.22 -29.99
N ALA A 122 16.02 -16.53 -30.13
CA ALA A 122 16.97 -17.62 -29.88
C ALA A 122 17.50 -18.24 -31.19
#